data_AF-A0A928N2X1-F1
#
_entry.id   AF-A0A928N2X1-F1
#
_cell.length_a   1.000
_cell.length_b   1.000
_cell.length_c   1.000
_cell.angle_alpha   90.00
_cell.angle_beta   90.00
_cell.angle_gamma   90.00
#
_symmetry.space_group_name_H-M   'P 1'
#
loop_
_entity.id
_entity.type
_entity.pdbx_description
1 polymer ?
#
loop_
_entity_poly.entity_id
_entity_poly.type
_entity_poly.pdbx_seq_one_letter_code
_entity_poly.pdbx_strand_id
1 'polypeptide(L)'
;MLNRFLQDDIIKNTVLEIAYEQQRRGADIVKIVTAANSDEEQIENLRITTLLKKELKIPFLFLSGGTHSKIHRMIGPQLGCVTYLAVREHDERAVPTQPTIKAAKAVRDNLDYLPDVI
;
A
#
# COMPACT_ATOMS: atom_id res chain seq x y z
N MET A 1 -16.33 -17.83 -9.30
CA MET A 1 -16.29 -17.17 -7.97
C MET A 1 -15.27 -17.84 -7.04
N LEU A 2 -15.33 -19.16 -6.83
CA LEU A 2 -14.40 -19.89 -5.94
C LEU A 2 -12.91 -19.75 -6.31
N ASN A 3 -12.55 -19.85 -7.60
CA ASN A 3 -11.16 -19.70 -8.05
C ASN A 3 -10.55 -18.31 -7.79
N ARG A 4 -11.38 -17.25 -7.74
CA ARG A 4 -10.90 -15.89 -7.50
C ARG A 4 -10.56 -15.68 -6.03
N PHE A 5 -11.42 -16.16 -5.12
CA PHE A 5 -11.13 -16.15 -3.67
C PHE A 5 -9.83 -16.89 -3.33
N LEU A 6 -9.60 -18.05 -3.95
CA LEU A 6 -8.35 -18.79 -3.77
C LEU A 6 -7.13 -18.01 -4.26
N GLN A 7 -7.26 -17.28 -5.36
CA GLN A 7 -6.17 -16.46 -5.89
C GLN A 7 -5.86 -15.26 -4.97
N ASP A 8 -6.89 -14.60 -4.45
CA ASP A 8 -6.75 -13.50 -3.50
C ASP A 8 -6.06 -13.98 -2.20
N ASP A 9 -6.47 -15.15 -1.69
CA ASP A 9 -5.84 -15.78 -0.51
C ASP A 9 -4.37 -16.13 -0.74
N ILE A 10 -4.01 -16.63 -1.93
CA ILE A 10 -2.62 -16.92 -2.29
C ILE A 10 -1.78 -15.64 -2.28
N ILE A 11 -2.28 -14.56 -2.90
CA ILE A 11 -1.56 -13.28 -2.96
C ILE A 11 -1.36 -12.72 -1.54
N LYS A 12 -2.42 -12.67 -0.75
CA LYS A 12 -2.40 -12.22 0.64
C LYS A 12 -1.38 -12.99 1.48
N ASN A 13 -1.43 -14.33 1.43
CA ASN A 13 -0.52 -15.19 2.20
C ASN A 13 0.94 -14.99 1.74
N THR A 14 1.17 -14.88 0.42
CA THR A 14 2.51 -14.60 -0.13
C THR A 14 3.07 -13.27 0.39
N VAL A 15 2.25 -12.21 0.41
CA VAL A 15 2.68 -10.90 0.93
C VAL A 15 3.03 -10.99 2.42
N LEU A 16 2.24 -11.69 3.23
CA LEU A 16 2.53 -11.89 4.65
C LEU A 16 3.81 -12.69 4.88
N GLU A 17 4.01 -13.78 4.15
CA GLU A 17 5.23 -14.59 4.25
C GLU A 17 6.48 -13.75 3.95
N ILE A 18 6.45 -12.95 2.88
CA ILE A 18 7.54 -12.03 2.54
C ILE A 18 7.75 -11.00 3.63
N ALA A 19 6.68 -10.41 4.17
CA ALA A 19 6.75 -9.40 5.20
C ALA A 19 7.34 -9.94 6.51
N TYR A 20 6.91 -11.14 6.92
CA TYR A 20 7.44 -11.83 8.08
C TYR A 20 8.91 -12.21 7.91
N GLU A 21 9.31 -12.65 6.71
CA GLU A 21 10.71 -12.94 6.44
C GLU A 21 11.60 -11.69 6.50
N GLN A 22 11.13 -10.53 6.01
CA GLN A 22 11.85 -9.27 6.17
C GLN A 22 12.01 -8.90 7.66
N GLN A 23 10.93 -8.99 8.44
CA GLN A 23 10.96 -8.72 9.88
C GLN A 23 11.89 -9.69 10.63
N ARG A 24 11.82 -10.99 10.32
CA ARG A 24 12.65 -12.03 10.94
C ARG A 24 14.15 -11.80 10.67
N ARG A 25 14.49 -11.25 9.51
CA ARG A 25 15.87 -10.90 9.12
C ARG A 25 16.36 -9.60 9.77
N GLY A 26 15.52 -8.91 10.55
CA GLY A 26 15.90 -7.70 11.27
C GLY A 26 15.77 -6.42 10.44
N ALA A 27 14.86 -6.37 9.45
CA ALA A 27 14.54 -5.11 8.81
C ALA A 27 13.95 -4.11 9.82
N ASP A 28 14.37 -2.84 9.76
CA ASP A 28 13.73 -1.78 10.55
C ASP A 28 12.36 -1.38 9.98
N ILE A 29 12.21 -1.52 8.66
CA ILE A 29 10.98 -1.22 7.92
C ILE A 29 10.78 -2.30 6.85
N VAL A 30 9.62 -2.95 6.84
CA VAL A 30 9.23 -3.85 5.74
C VAL A 30 8.86 -3.02 4.51
N LYS A 31 9.35 -3.41 3.33
CA LYS A 31 8.92 -2.78 2.07
C LYS A 31 8.51 -3.81 1.04
N ILE A 32 7.30 -3.65 0.50
CA ILE A 32 6.75 -4.53 -0.54
C ILE A 32 6.01 -3.68 -1.58
N VAL A 33 6.13 -4.07 -2.85
CA VAL A 33 5.37 -3.48 -3.96
C VAL A 33 4.72 -4.59 -4.77
N THR A 34 3.40 -4.54 -4.94
CA THR A 34 2.61 -5.46 -5.78
C THR A 34 2.07 -4.73 -7.00
N ALA A 35 1.49 -5.46 -7.96
CA ALA A 35 0.77 -4.87 -9.09
C ALA A 35 -0.71 -4.60 -8.73
N ALA A 36 -1.32 -3.66 -9.44
CA ALA A 36 -2.74 -3.35 -9.47
C ALA A 36 -3.12 -2.88 -10.88
N ASN A 37 -3.55 -3.82 -11.71
CA ASN A 37 -3.98 -3.63 -13.09
C ASN A 37 -5.50 -3.80 -13.28
N SER A 38 -6.23 -4.07 -12.19
CA SER A 38 -7.69 -3.93 -12.11
C SER A 38 -8.11 -3.30 -10.78
N ASP A 39 -9.37 -2.88 -10.70
CA ASP A 39 -9.96 -2.40 -9.46
C ASP A 39 -9.94 -3.47 -8.36
N GLU A 40 -10.20 -4.75 -8.69
CA GLU A 40 -10.16 -5.83 -7.71
C GLU A 40 -8.78 -6.05 -7.12
N GLU A 41 -7.74 -6.09 -7.96
CA GLU A 41 -6.35 -6.18 -7.48
C GLU A 41 -6.01 -4.98 -6.59
N GLN A 42 -6.51 -3.80 -6.94
CA GLN A 42 -6.28 -2.61 -6.13
C GLN A 42 -7.00 -2.67 -4.79
N ILE A 43 -8.27 -3.10 -4.77
CA ILE A 43 -9.03 -3.27 -3.53
C ILE A 43 -8.36 -4.30 -2.63
N GLU A 44 -7.86 -5.41 -3.19
CA GLU A 44 -7.15 -6.42 -2.41
C GLU A 44 -5.86 -5.86 -1.79
N ASN A 45 -5.11 -5.05 -2.54
CA ASN A 45 -3.95 -4.35 -1.98
C ASN A 45 -4.33 -3.41 -0.81
N LEU A 46 -5.48 -2.72 -0.86
CA LEU A 46 -5.93 -1.91 0.27
C LEU A 46 -6.29 -2.76 1.49
N ARG A 47 -6.91 -3.94 1.28
CA ARG A 47 -7.20 -4.91 2.36
C ARG A 47 -5.91 -5.44 2.99
N ILE A 48 -4.95 -5.84 2.17
CA ILE A 48 -3.63 -6.29 2.62
C ILE A 48 -2.90 -5.20 3.40
N THR A 49 -3.04 -3.92 3.04
CA THR A 49 -2.45 -2.80 3.80
C THR A 49 -2.93 -2.80 5.25
N THR A 50 -4.23 -2.98 5.45
CA THR A 50 -4.83 -3.03 6.80
C THR A 50 -4.43 -4.30 7.53
N LEU A 51 -4.27 -5.42 6.81
CA LEU A 51 -3.79 -6.68 7.37
C LEU A 51 -2.35 -6.55 7.87
N LEU A 52 -1.43 -5.99 7.07
CA LEU A 52 -0.04 -5.76 7.47
C LEU A 52 0.07 -4.90 8.73
N LYS A 53 -0.80 -3.89 8.88
CA LYS A 53 -0.89 -3.08 10.11
C LYS A 53 -1.24 -3.90 11.36
N LYS A 54 -2.04 -4.97 11.21
CA LYS A 54 -2.42 -5.87 12.31
C LYS A 54 -1.33 -6.90 12.63
N GLU A 55 -0.64 -7.37 11.59
CA GLU A 55 0.26 -8.52 11.67
C GLU A 55 1.71 -8.15 12.00
N LEU A 56 2.21 -7.03 11.47
CA LEU A 56 3.61 -6.63 11.63
C LEU A 56 3.84 -5.89 12.95
N LYS A 57 5.00 -6.17 13.57
CA LYS A 57 5.47 -5.51 14.80
C LYS A 57 6.41 -4.33 14.52
N ILE A 58 6.83 -4.18 13.27
CA ILE A 58 7.69 -3.10 12.79
C ILE A 58 6.96 -2.27 11.73
N PRO A 59 7.39 -1.01 11.51
CA PRO A 59 6.85 -0.17 10.44
C PRO A 59 6.91 -0.84 9.06
N PHE A 60 5.99 -0.46 8.17
CA PHE A 60 5.99 -0.96 6.80
C PHE A 60 5.64 0.11 5.76
N LEU A 61 6.11 -0.14 4.54
CA LEU A 61 5.75 0.55 3.32
C LEU A 61 5.24 -0.48 2.31
N PHE A 62 3.92 -0.55 2.16
CA PHE A 62 3.27 -1.34 1.12
C PHE A 62 2.70 -0.43 0.04
N LEU A 63 2.93 -0.77 -1.23
CA LEU A 63 2.54 0.04 -2.37
C LEU A 63 2.01 -0.84 -3.50
N SER A 64 1.12 -0.29 -4.31
CA SER A 64 0.75 -0.88 -5.59
C SER A 64 1.47 -0.15 -6.74
N GLY A 65 1.90 -0.89 -7.75
CA GLY A 65 2.22 -0.41 -9.11
C GLY A 65 1.08 -0.74 -10.07
N GLY A 66 1.25 -0.47 -11.37
CA GLY A 66 0.21 -0.74 -12.37
C GLY A 66 -0.82 0.38 -12.52
N THR A 67 -1.74 0.18 -13.46
CA THR A 67 -2.66 1.21 -13.97
C THR A 67 -3.66 1.72 -12.93
N HIS A 68 -4.00 0.92 -11.92
CA HIS A 68 -5.01 1.24 -10.90
C HIS A 68 -4.40 1.62 -9.53
N SER A 69 -3.07 1.78 -9.46
CA SER A 69 -2.36 1.96 -8.18
C SER A 69 -2.52 3.30 -7.46
N LYS A 70 -3.06 4.33 -8.11
CA LYS A 70 -2.99 5.71 -7.62
C LYS A 70 -3.66 5.89 -6.26
N ILE A 71 -4.81 5.25 -6.02
CA ILE A 71 -5.51 5.39 -4.74
C ILE A 71 -4.65 4.88 -3.57
N HIS A 72 -4.01 3.71 -3.71
CA HIS A 72 -3.10 3.18 -2.70
C HIS A 72 -1.99 4.16 -2.35
N ARG A 73 -1.40 4.80 -3.35
CA ARG A 73 -0.27 5.72 -3.17
C ARG A 73 -0.68 7.03 -2.49
N MET A 74 -1.95 7.40 -2.58
CA MET A 74 -2.50 8.61 -1.96
C MET A 74 -2.95 8.37 -0.52
N ILE A 75 -3.48 7.18 -0.21
CA ILE A 75 -4.10 6.89 1.10
C ILE A 75 -3.40 5.78 1.89
N GLY A 76 -2.36 5.14 1.36
CA GLY A 76 -1.66 4.05 2.04
C GLY A 76 -1.22 4.41 3.46
N PRO A 77 -0.67 5.61 3.70
CA PRO A 77 -0.30 6.02 5.04
C PRO A 77 -1.45 6.14 6.04
N GLN A 78 -2.64 6.50 5.56
CA GLN A 78 -3.88 6.49 6.34
C GLN A 78 -4.29 5.05 6.74
N LEU A 79 -3.96 4.05 5.91
CA LEU A 79 -4.31 2.66 6.16
C LEU A 79 -3.25 1.87 6.95
N GLY A 80 -2.06 2.44 7.18
CA GLY A 80 -1.03 1.86 8.05
C GLY A 80 0.41 2.02 7.57
N CYS A 81 0.65 2.41 6.32
CA CYS A 81 2.00 2.66 5.85
C CYS A 81 2.63 3.85 6.58
N VAL A 82 3.93 3.82 6.84
CA VAL A 82 4.60 4.91 7.59
C VAL A 82 5.18 6.02 6.71
N THR A 83 5.10 5.89 5.39
CA THR A 83 5.79 6.79 4.46
C THR A 83 5.07 6.92 3.13
N TYR A 84 5.14 8.10 2.51
CA TYR A 84 4.78 8.34 1.12
C TYR A 84 6.02 8.21 0.22
N LEU A 85 5.90 7.51 -0.91
CA LEU A 85 6.82 7.68 -2.04
C LEU A 85 6.15 8.59 -3.07
N ALA A 86 6.67 9.81 -3.16
CA ALA A 86 6.14 10.87 -4.00
C ALA A 86 7.28 11.56 -4.77
N VAL A 87 6.94 12.09 -5.94
CA VAL A 87 7.87 12.86 -6.78
C VAL A 87 7.69 14.36 -6.54
N ARG A 88 8.73 15.15 -6.81
CA ARG A 88 8.60 16.62 -6.78
C ARG A 88 7.68 17.09 -7.91
N GLU A 89 7.97 16.61 -9.11
CA GLU A 89 7.26 16.87 -10.37
C GLU A 89 7.34 15.64 -11.27
N HIS A 90 6.48 15.58 -12.29
CA HIS A 90 6.52 14.53 -13.30
C HIS A 90 7.41 14.96 -14.46
N ASP A 91 8.67 14.53 -14.43
CA ASP A 91 9.63 14.65 -15.52
C ASP A 91 9.87 13.28 -16.20
N GLU A 92 10.82 13.21 -17.13
CA GLU A 92 11.15 11.98 -17.87
C GLU A 92 11.70 10.85 -16.98
N ARG A 93 12.14 11.16 -15.75
CA ARG A 93 12.69 10.18 -14.79
C ARG A 93 11.68 9.80 -13.71
N ALA A 94 10.57 10.51 -13.60
CA ALA A 94 9.55 10.27 -12.60
C ALA A 94 8.80 8.97 -12.89
N VAL A 95 8.53 8.20 -11.84
CA VAL A 95 7.61 7.05 -11.94
C VAL A 95 6.19 7.61 -12.09
N PRO A 96 5.49 7.39 -13.22
CA PRO A 96 4.22 8.08 -13.51
C PRO A 96 3.09 7.82 -12.50
N THR A 97 3.15 6.67 -11.82
CA THR A 97 2.16 6.30 -10.80
C THR A 97 2.43 6.95 -9.44
N GLN A 98 3.63 7.48 -9.18
CA GLN A 98 3.91 8.19 -7.94
C GLN A 98 3.20 9.55 -7.95
N PRO A 99 2.51 9.92 -6.85
CA PRO A 99 1.91 11.23 -6.74
C PRO A 99 2.98 12.30 -6.58
N THR A 100 2.63 13.55 -6.89
CA THR A 100 3.49 14.66 -6.48
C THR A 100 3.42 14.87 -4.97
N ILE A 101 4.49 15.39 -4.36
CA ILE A 101 4.51 15.74 -2.93
C ILE A 101 3.35 16.70 -2.61
N LYS A 102 3.09 17.67 -3.49
CA LYS A 102 1.97 18.62 -3.35
C LYS A 102 0.61 17.90 -3.30
N ALA A 103 0.37 16.95 -4.21
CA ALA A 103 -0.89 16.22 -4.26
C ALA A 103 -1.07 15.29 -3.05
N ALA A 104 -0.04 14.53 -2.68
CA ALA A 104 -0.08 13.63 -1.53
C ALA A 104 -0.31 14.41 -0.22
N LYS A 105 0.36 15.56 -0.04
CA LYS A 105 0.16 16.44 1.11
C LYS A 105 -1.26 17.00 1.16
N ALA A 106 -1.83 17.41 0.02
CA ALA A 106 -3.19 17.92 -0.02
C ALA A 106 -4.22 16.87 0.46
N VAL A 107 -4.10 15.62 0.01
CA VAL A 107 -4.97 14.53 0.51
C VAL A 107 -4.71 14.27 1.98
N ARG A 108 -3.46 14.14 2.41
CA ARG A 108 -3.11 13.90 3.82
C ARG A 108 -3.71 14.95 4.76
N ASP A 109 -3.66 16.22 4.37
CA ASP A 109 -4.09 17.33 5.21
C ASP A 109 -5.62 17.53 5.22
N ASN A 110 -6.37 16.93 4.29
CA ASN A 110 -7.81 17.16 4.12
C ASN A 110 -8.67 15.88 4.13
N LEU A 111 -8.07 14.69 4.17
CA LEU A 111 -8.81 13.44 4.19
C LEU A 111 -9.28 13.13 5.61
N ASP A 112 -10.55 13.44 5.87
CA ASP A 112 -11.26 13.07 7.10
C ASP A 112 -11.88 11.67 6.95
N TYR A 113 -11.18 10.65 7.42
CA TYR A 113 -11.55 9.23 7.28
C TYR A 113 -11.38 8.43 8.58
N LEU A 114 -10.85 9.08 9.63
CA LEU A 114 -10.69 8.42 10.91
C LEU A 114 -12.08 8.14 11.46
N PRO A 115 -12.31 6.96 12.07
CA PRO A 115 -13.59 6.67 12.68
C PRO A 115 -13.88 7.73 13.75
N ASP A 116 -15.13 8.22 13.77
CA ASP A 116 -15.63 8.95 14.92
C ASP A 116 -15.39 8.08 16.16
N VAL A 117 -14.64 8.60 17.13
CA VAL A 117 -14.38 7.87 18.37
C VAL A 117 -15.73 7.62 19.03
N ILE A 118 -16.13 6.36 19.16
CA ILE A 118 -17.18 5.91 20.10
C ILE A 118 -16.48 5.49 21.39
#